data_AF-A0A7K1V8X6-F1
#
_entry.id   AF-A0A7K1V8X6-F1
#
_cell.length_a   1.000
_cell.length_b   1.000
_cell.length_c   1.000
_cell.angle_alpha   90.00
_cell.angle_beta   90.00
_cell.angle_gamma   90.00
#
_symmetry.space_group_name_H-M   'P 1'
#
loop_
_entity.id
_entity.type
_entity.pdbx_description
1 polymer ?
#
loop_
_entity_poly.entity_id
_entity_poly.type
_entity_poly.pdbx_seq_one_letter_code
_entity_poly.pdbx_strand_id
1 'polypeptide(L)'
;MRFGLDYAAGRPAPSAIKAEGYDFIVGYLSPGGPTLPGKLLTPAEADDLRAHGISIVSNWETTAVRMLDGYGAGVTDARSALDQVLRCGGRPDRPIYFSADFDATPQQQTPIDAYLDGAASVLGRANVGIYGGYWPLSRALDNGSATWAWQTVAWSGGNVDPRISIFQTGEQVTVDNVPCDVNQTDRADFGQWDAGTEEPDMTPEQDQILRDVQTQLRGPGLEGWPQLGTNAAGQNLTVVDGLAAALTHIYELRTEISDLEATVAELKAELAHAPASQHWPFPFSLVEGPATAVADQLAKLEQLLPGVPLPGWGTGPNGHSVKPADSGQAPAGTKSNAPSGN
;
A
#
# COMPACT_ATOMS: atom_id res chain seq x y z
N MET A 1 11.16 -31.58 8.10
CA MET A 1 10.42 -31.88 9.34
C MET A 1 10.92 -30.91 10.40
N ARG A 2 10.00 -30.20 11.08
CA ARG A 2 10.29 -29.32 12.20
C ARG A 2 9.70 -29.94 13.46
N PHE A 3 10.36 -29.73 14.59
CA PHE A 3 9.90 -30.16 15.91
C PHE A 3 9.63 -28.96 16.79
N GLY A 4 8.65 -29.09 17.67
CA GLY A 4 8.29 -28.04 18.61
C GLY A 4 7.74 -28.62 19.90
N LEU A 5 7.53 -27.73 20.87
CA LEU A 5 7.10 -28.09 22.21
C LEU A 5 5.81 -27.38 22.59
N ASP A 6 5.00 -28.02 23.40
CA ASP A 6 4.01 -27.33 24.22
C ASP A 6 4.24 -27.68 25.69
N TYR A 7 4.05 -26.69 26.57
CA TYR A 7 4.37 -26.80 27.98
C TYR A 7 3.46 -25.91 28.83
N ALA A 8 3.17 -26.38 30.04
CA ALA A 8 2.24 -25.73 30.96
C ALA A 8 2.80 -25.56 32.38
N ALA A 9 3.67 -26.47 32.82
CA ALA A 9 4.18 -26.50 34.20
C ALA A 9 5.25 -25.44 34.50
N GLY A 10 5.89 -24.89 33.47
CA GLY A 10 6.98 -23.92 33.59
C GLY A 10 7.25 -23.23 32.25
N ARG A 11 8.35 -22.46 32.19
CA ARG A 11 8.79 -21.74 30.98
C ARG A 11 10.26 -22.06 30.74
N PRO A 12 10.57 -23.07 29.90
CA PRO A 12 11.95 -23.39 29.59
C PRO A 12 12.61 -22.22 28.88
N ALA A 13 13.87 -21.95 29.18
CA ALA A 13 14.60 -20.89 28.50
C ALA A 13 14.65 -21.14 26.96
N PRO A 14 14.35 -20.14 26.11
CA PRO A 14 14.45 -20.27 24.65
C PRO A 14 15.80 -20.81 24.15
N SER A 15 16.91 -20.47 24.81
CA SER A 15 18.23 -21.01 24.52
C SER A 15 18.33 -22.52 24.76
N ALA A 16 17.70 -23.04 25.81
CA ALA A 16 17.62 -24.48 26.09
C ALA A 16 16.73 -25.20 25.06
N ILE A 17 15.58 -24.61 24.69
CA ILE A 17 14.70 -25.14 23.63
C ILE A 17 15.48 -25.30 22.32
N LYS A 18 16.22 -24.27 21.89
CA LYS A 18 17.06 -24.33 20.68
C LYS A 18 18.19 -25.35 20.80
N ALA A 19 18.84 -25.45 21.97
CA ALA A 19 19.95 -26.38 22.19
C ALA A 19 19.51 -27.84 22.06
N GLU A 20 18.28 -28.16 22.47
CA GLU A 20 17.66 -29.48 22.33
C GLU A 20 17.09 -29.74 20.91
N GLY A 21 17.21 -28.77 19.99
CA GLY A 21 16.85 -28.94 18.58
C GLY A 21 15.38 -28.67 18.23
N TYR A 22 14.64 -27.99 19.10
CA TYR A 22 13.25 -27.58 18.83
C TYR A 22 13.21 -26.18 18.21
N ASP A 23 12.30 -25.99 17.25
CA ASP A 23 12.26 -24.82 16.37
C ASP A 23 10.95 -24.01 16.46
N PHE A 24 9.96 -24.51 17.19
CA PHE A 24 8.73 -23.78 17.47
C PHE A 24 8.13 -24.18 18.82
N ILE A 25 7.22 -23.36 19.32
CA ILE A 25 6.34 -23.73 20.42
C ILE A 25 4.87 -23.61 20.02
N VAL A 26 4.02 -24.40 20.67
CA VAL A 26 2.57 -24.16 20.70
C VAL A 26 2.25 -23.52 22.06
N GLY A 27 2.19 -22.19 22.06
CA GLY A 27 2.07 -21.37 23.25
C GLY A 27 0.63 -21.20 23.69
N TYR A 28 0.34 -21.60 24.93
CA TYR A 28 -0.94 -21.36 25.57
C TYR A 28 -1.17 -19.84 25.82
N LEU A 29 -2.40 -19.39 25.65
CA LEU A 29 -2.82 -17.99 25.80
C LEU A 29 -3.77 -17.77 26.98
N SER A 30 -3.99 -18.79 27.79
CA SER A 30 -4.93 -18.83 28.91
C SER A 30 -4.20 -18.92 30.26
N PRO A 31 -4.74 -18.38 31.37
CA PRO A 31 -4.11 -18.51 32.67
C PRO A 31 -4.23 -19.96 33.20
N GLY A 32 -3.10 -20.58 33.54
CA GLY A 32 -3.05 -21.89 34.21
C GLY A 32 -3.01 -21.82 35.74
N GLY A 33 -3.16 -20.62 36.31
CA GLY A 33 -3.08 -20.39 37.75
C GLY A 33 -1.70 -20.74 38.35
N PRO A 34 -1.62 -20.96 39.67
CA PRO A 34 -0.36 -21.28 40.33
C PRO A 34 0.17 -22.69 40.02
N THR A 35 -0.67 -23.58 39.49
CA THR A 35 -0.31 -24.98 39.20
C THR A 35 0.30 -25.17 37.82
N LEU A 36 -0.09 -24.33 36.85
CA LEU A 36 0.42 -24.37 35.48
C LEU A 36 0.87 -22.97 35.05
N PRO A 37 1.93 -22.43 35.69
CA PRO A 37 2.36 -21.05 35.47
C PRO A 37 2.88 -20.80 34.05
N GLY A 38 3.18 -21.83 33.27
CA GLY A 38 3.60 -21.73 31.87
C GLY A 38 2.46 -21.49 30.88
N LYS A 39 1.19 -21.74 31.25
CA LYS A 39 0.06 -21.65 30.31
C LYS A 39 -0.21 -20.24 29.75
N LEU A 40 0.22 -19.16 30.41
CA LEU A 40 -0.05 -17.83 29.87
C LEU A 40 1.19 -17.27 29.21
N LEU A 41 1.34 -17.38 27.88
CA LEU A 41 2.45 -16.75 27.15
C LEU A 41 2.55 -15.27 27.52
N THR A 42 3.75 -14.79 27.85
CA THR A 42 3.98 -13.38 28.22
C THR A 42 4.64 -12.61 27.09
N PRO A 43 4.55 -11.27 27.05
CA PRO A 43 5.27 -10.48 26.05
C PRO A 43 6.79 -10.70 26.12
N ALA A 44 7.35 -10.75 27.32
CA ALA A 44 8.79 -10.98 27.51
C ALA A 44 9.25 -12.36 27.01
N GLU A 45 8.46 -13.41 27.26
CA GLU A 45 8.76 -14.73 26.72
C GLU A 45 8.61 -14.77 25.20
N ALA A 46 7.57 -14.15 24.63
CA ALA A 46 7.39 -14.09 23.19
C ALA A 46 8.54 -13.33 22.49
N ASP A 47 9.03 -12.25 23.11
CA ASP A 47 10.21 -11.52 22.64
C ASP A 47 11.47 -12.38 22.68
N ASP A 48 11.68 -13.11 23.78
CA ASP A 48 12.85 -13.97 23.96
C ASP A 48 12.85 -15.19 23.01
N LEU A 49 11.68 -15.81 22.80
CA LEU A 49 11.48 -16.87 21.80
C LEU A 49 11.83 -16.37 20.39
N ARG A 50 11.33 -15.19 19.99
CA ARG A 50 11.63 -14.58 18.70
C ARG A 50 13.10 -14.23 18.55
N ALA A 51 13.73 -13.69 19.58
CA ALA A 51 15.16 -13.38 19.58
C ALA A 51 16.04 -14.62 19.36
N HIS A 52 15.54 -15.81 19.75
CA HIS A 52 16.20 -17.10 19.54
C HIS A 52 15.74 -17.83 18.26
N GLY A 53 14.92 -17.19 17.42
CA GLY A 53 14.42 -17.79 16.17
C GLY A 53 13.52 -19.00 16.41
N ILE A 54 12.76 -19.01 17.51
CA ILE A 54 11.73 -20.00 17.80
C ILE A 54 10.39 -19.45 17.32
N SER A 55 9.74 -20.14 16.38
CA SER A 55 8.42 -19.76 15.89
C SER A 55 7.35 -20.00 16.97
N ILE A 56 6.30 -19.16 17.00
CA ILE A 56 5.22 -19.25 18.00
C ILE A 56 3.90 -19.59 17.29
N VAL A 57 3.20 -20.60 17.81
CA VAL A 57 1.84 -20.97 17.40
C VAL A 57 0.88 -20.74 18.57
N SER A 58 -0.32 -20.23 18.31
CA SER A 58 -1.29 -19.89 19.35
C SER A 58 -2.21 -21.05 19.74
N ASN A 59 -2.30 -21.32 21.04
CA ASN A 59 -3.24 -22.27 21.62
C ASN A 59 -4.08 -21.63 22.72
N TRP A 60 -5.37 -21.96 22.76
CA TRP A 60 -6.28 -21.57 23.82
C TRP A 60 -6.95 -22.80 24.45
N GLU A 61 -6.71 -22.99 25.75
CA GLU A 61 -7.33 -24.05 26.54
C GLU A 61 -7.49 -23.62 28.01
N THR A 62 -8.72 -23.47 28.48
CA THR A 62 -9.02 -23.18 29.89
C THR A 62 -9.33 -24.45 30.68
N THR A 63 -10.17 -25.32 30.11
CA THR A 63 -10.48 -26.65 30.63
C THR A 63 -10.64 -27.61 29.47
N ALA A 64 -10.39 -28.90 29.72
CA ALA A 64 -10.46 -29.95 28.70
C ALA A 64 -11.74 -29.92 27.86
N VAL A 65 -12.90 -29.83 28.52
CA VAL A 65 -14.22 -29.92 27.87
C VAL A 65 -14.85 -28.56 27.54
N ARG A 66 -14.06 -27.46 27.58
CA ARG A 66 -14.56 -26.08 27.41
C ARG A 66 -15.41 -25.89 26.14
N MET A 67 -15.05 -26.57 25.06
CA MET A 67 -15.77 -26.49 23.79
C MET A 67 -17.24 -26.96 23.89
N LEU A 68 -17.59 -27.75 24.90
CA LEU A 68 -18.98 -28.21 25.08
C LEU A 68 -19.94 -27.09 25.51
N ASP A 69 -19.41 -25.95 25.98
CA ASP A 69 -20.21 -24.78 26.34
C ASP A 69 -20.71 -23.99 25.10
N GLY A 70 -20.27 -24.39 23.90
CA GLY A 70 -20.82 -23.93 22.63
C GLY A 70 -20.50 -22.47 22.28
N TYR A 71 -21.38 -21.86 21.48
CA TYR A 71 -21.10 -20.61 20.77
C TYR A 71 -20.66 -19.44 21.65
N GLY A 72 -21.38 -19.16 22.74
CA GLY A 72 -21.04 -18.02 23.62
C GLY A 72 -19.67 -18.18 24.29
N ALA A 73 -19.28 -19.42 24.58
CA ALA A 73 -17.96 -19.75 25.09
C ALA A 73 -16.88 -19.46 24.06
N GLY A 74 -17.08 -19.90 22.81
CA GLY A 74 -16.16 -19.63 21.70
C GLY A 74 -15.94 -18.15 21.45
N VAL A 75 -17.01 -17.34 21.48
CA VAL A 75 -16.89 -15.86 21.34
C VAL A 75 -16.04 -15.25 22.46
N THR A 76 -16.29 -15.67 23.71
CA THR A 76 -15.60 -15.11 24.88
C THR A 76 -14.12 -15.45 24.84
N ASP A 77 -13.83 -16.72 24.61
CA ASP A 77 -12.50 -17.28 24.59
C ASP A 77 -11.68 -16.71 23.42
N ALA A 78 -12.27 -16.58 22.22
CA ALA A 78 -11.58 -16.02 21.07
C ALA A 78 -11.20 -14.54 21.24
N ARG A 79 -12.03 -13.74 21.91
CA ARG A 79 -11.67 -12.35 22.25
C ARG A 79 -10.46 -12.30 23.17
N SER A 80 -10.50 -13.08 24.25
CA SER A 80 -9.38 -13.13 25.20
C SER A 80 -8.10 -13.69 24.58
N ALA A 81 -8.23 -14.70 23.72
CA ALA A 81 -7.10 -15.26 22.99
C ALA A 81 -6.48 -14.23 22.05
N LEU A 82 -7.28 -13.55 21.22
CA LEU A 82 -6.80 -12.52 20.32
C LEU A 82 -6.14 -11.35 21.05
N ASP A 83 -6.75 -10.88 22.15
CA ASP A 83 -6.15 -9.84 22.99
C ASP A 83 -4.78 -10.28 23.51
N GLN A 84 -4.63 -11.55 23.92
CA GLN A 84 -3.35 -12.07 24.38
C GLN A 84 -2.32 -12.20 23.25
N VAL A 85 -2.73 -12.66 22.06
CA VAL A 85 -1.87 -12.69 20.86
C VAL A 85 -1.29 -11.31 20.58
N LEU A 86 -2.15 -10.29 20.52
CA LEU A 86 -1.74 -8.92 20.21
C LEU A 86 -0.84 -8.33 21.30
N ARG A 87 -1.13 -8.61 22.57
CA ARG A 87 -0.28 -8.20 23.71
C ARG A 87 1.13 -8.79 23.64
N CYS A 88 1.27 -10.00 23.11
CA CYS A 88 2.55 -10.68 22.93
C CYS A 88 3.25 -10.34 21.61
N GLY A 89 2.73 -9.36 20.85
CA GLY A 89 3.31 -8.95 19.58
C GLY A 89 3.10 -9.96 18.44
N GLY A 90 2.09 -10.84 18.58
CA GLY A 90 1.58 -11.67 17.50
C GLY A 90 0.67 -10.90 16.55
N ARG A 91 0.04 -11.61 15.60
CA ARG A 91 -0.75 -11.00 14.53
C ARG A 91 -2.17 -11.57 14.50
N PRO A 92 -3.18 -10.77 14.06
CA PRO A 92 -4.57 -11.21 14.01
C PRO A 92 -4.91 -12.10 12.80
N ASP A 93 -4.02 -12.20 11.81
CA ASP A 93 -4.19 -12.93 10.56
C ASP A 93 -3.59 -14.36 10.61
N ARG A 94 -3.34 -14.85 11.82
CA ARG A 94 -2.77 -16.18 12.09
C ARG A 94 -3.71 -16.96 12.98
N PRO A 95 -3.74 -18.30 12.86
CA PRO A 95 -4.75 -19.10 13.55
C PRO A 95 -4.52 -19.20 15.05
N ILE A 96 -5.62 -19.36 15.78
CA ILE A 96 -5.63 -19.79 17.17
C ILE A 96 -6.25 -21.19 17.22
N TYR A 97 -5.51 -22.16 17.76
CA TYR A 97 -6.02 -23.50 17.99
C TYR A 97 -6.80 -23.52 19.31
N PHE A 98 -8.07 -23.93 19.26
CA PHE A 98 -8.90 -24.13 20.44
C PHE A 98 -9.01 -25.62 20.76
N SER A 99 -8.84 -25.95 22.03
CA SER A 99 -8.62 -27.34 22.45
C SER A 99 -9.89 -28.08 22.87
N ALA A 100 -10.17 -29.20 22.18
CA ALA A 100 -10.99 -30.30 22.65
C ALA A 100 -10.07 -31.37 23.27
N ASP A 101 -9.56 -31.10 24.48
CA ASP A 101 -8.57 -31.94 25.17
C ASP A 101 -9.22 -33.12 25.93
N PHE A 102 -10.04 -33.89 25.21
CA PHE A 102 -10.75 -35.05 25.75
C PHE A 102 -11.17 -36.02 24.63
N ASP A 103 -11.54 -37.24 25.02
CA ASP A 103 -12.09 -38.25 24.10
C ASP A 103 -13.54 -37.89 23.69
N ALA A 104 -13.67 -36.98 22.71
CA ALA A 104 -14.96 -36.46 22.29
C ALA A 104 -15.78 -37.50 21.53
N THR A 105 -16.98 -37.77 22.04
CA THR A 105 -17.96 -38.63 21.39
C THR A 105 -18.57 -37.97 20.14
N PRO A 106 -19.12 -38.74 19.19
CA PRO A 106 -19.82 -38.16 18.03
C PRO A 106 -20.96 -37.19 18.40
N GLN A 107 -21.66 -37.43 19.51
CA GLN A 107 -22.77 -36.59 19.97
C GLN A 107 -22.29 -35.22 20.48
N GLN A 108 -21.03 -35.11 20.86
CA GLN A 108 -20.41 -33.87 21.31
C GLN A 108 -19.91 -33.00 20.16
N GLN A 109 -20.01 -33.45 18.90
CA GLN A 109 -19.58 -32.66 17.75
C GLN A 109 -20.38 -31.35 17.63
N THR A 110 -21.70 -31.40 17.80
CA THR A 110 -22.56 -30.21 17.66
C THR A 110 -22.14 -29.05 18.57
N PRO A 111 -21.93 -29.23 19.89
CA PRO A 111 -21.44 -28.14 20.72
C PRO A 111 -19.99 -27.74 20.40
N ILE A 112 -19.11 -28.66 19.99
CA ILE A 112 -17.75 -28.35 19.53
C ILE A 112 -17.79 -27.42 18.31
N ASP A 113 -18.58 -27.76 17.29
CA ASP A 113 -18.76 -26.94 16.09
C ASP A 113 -19.34 -25.57 16.47
N ALA A 114 -20.34 -25.53 17.35
CA ALA A 114 -20.92 -24.28 17.82
C ALA A 114 -19.89 -23.37 18.52
N TYR A 115 -18.99 -23.94 19.32
CA TYR A 115 -17.89 -23.19 19.93
C TYR A 115 -16.95 -22.63 18.86
N LEU A 116 -16.54 -23.44 17.88
CA LEU A 116 -15.68 -22.99 16.78
C LEU A 116 -16.34 -21.90 15.92
N ASP A 117 -17.66 -21.97 15.72
CA ASP A 117 -18.45 -20.93 15.06
C ASP A 117 -18.46 -19.63 15.88
N GLY A 118 -18.57 -19.75 17.20
CA GLY A 118 -18.42 -18.61 18.12
C GLY A 118 -17.06 -17.94 17.97
N ALA A 119 -15.99 -18.73 17.94
CA ALA A 119 -14.64 -18.23 17.71
C ALA A 119 -14.48 -17.59 16.32
N ALA A 120 -15.05 -18.19 15.29
CA ALA A 120 -15.01 -17.69 13.91
C ALA A 120 -15.71 -16.33 13.76
N SER A 121 -16.74 -16.05 14.57
CA SER A 121 -17.39 -14.74 14.58
C SER A 121 -16.50 -13.59 15.06
N VAL A 122 -15.38 -13.91 15.74
CA VAL A 122 -14.39 -12.95 16.25
C VAL A 122 -13.15 -12.93 15.36
N LEU A 123 -12.60 -14.10 15.04
CA LEU A 123 -11.30 -14.23 14.35
C LEU A 123 -11.43 -14.27 12.83
N GLY A 124 -12.63 -14.52 12.31
CA GLY A 124 -12.85 -14.99 10.94
C GLY A 124 -12.57 -16.49 10.82
N ARG A 125 -13.36 -17.20 10.00
CA ARG A 125 -13.25 -18.66 9.85
C ARG A 125 -11.83 -19.13 9.45
N ALA A 126 -11.15 -18.35 8.62
CA ALA A 126 -9.81 -18.67 8.14
C ALA A 126 -8.77 -18.79 9.26
N ASN A 127 -9.01 -18.19 10.44
CA ASN A 127 -8.07 -18.16 11.56
C ASN A 127 -8.50 -19.06 12.73
N VAL A 128 -9.51 -19.91 12.54
CA VAL A 128 -9.95 -20.86 13.57
C VAL A 128 -9.26 -22.20 13.38
N GLY A 129 -8.51 -22.61 14.40
CA GLY A 129 -7.95 -23.95 14.51
C GLY A 129 -8.61 -24.78 15.61
N ILE A 130 -8.56 -26.10 15.46
CA ILE A 130 -8.95 -27.06 16.49
C ILE A 130 -7.74 -27.91 16.90
N TYR A 131 -7.58 -28.10 18.21
CA TYR A 131 -6.77 -29.17 18.77
C TYR A 131 -7.66 -30.31 19.30
N GLY A 132 -7.24 -31.55 19.07
CA GLY A 132 -7.89 -32.72 19.65
C GLY A 132 -7.55 -34.04 18.96
N GLY A 133 -8.26 -35.09 19.35
CA GLY A 133 -8.16 -36.39 18.70
C GLY A 133 -8.70 -36.38 17.25
N TYR A 134 -8.34 -37.39 16.47
CA TYR A 134 -8.67 -37.52 15.04
C TYR A 134 -10.14 -37.25 14.71
N TRP A 135 -11.08 -37.85 15.45
CA TRP A 135 -12.50 -37.83 15.11
C TRP A 135 -13.17 -36.44 15.19
N PRO A 136 -13.11 -35.70 16.31
CA PRO A 136 -13.72 -34.38 16.39
C PRO A 136 -13.07 -33.37 15.44
N LEU A 137 -11.74 -33.46 15.30
CA LEU A 137 -10.95 -32.62 14.41
C LEU A 137 -11.29 -32.87 12.94
N SER A 138 -11.32 -34.13 12.49
CA SER A 138 -11.60 -34.47 11.10
C SER A 138 -13.00 -34.02 10.68
N ARG A 139 -14.00 -34.21 11.55
CA ARG A 139 -15.37 -33.72 11.31
C ARG A 139 -15.45 -32.19 11.26
N ALA A 140 -14.69 -31.49 12.12
CA ALA A 140 -14.63 -30.04 12.10
C ALA A 140 -13.98 -29.48 10.82
N LEU A 141 -13.01 -30.20 10.25
CA LEU A 141 -12.45 -29.89 8.94
C LEU A 141 -13.43 -30.20 7.80
N ASP A 142 -14.13 -31.33 7.87
CA ASP A 142 -15.11 -31.75 6.84
C ASP A 142 -16.28 -30.78 6.73
N ASN A 143 -16.80 -30.30 7.86
CA ASN A 143 -17.91 -29.34 7.89
C ASN A 143 -17.46 -27.87 7.80
N GLY A 144 -16.15 -27.62 7.82
CA GLY A 144 -15.57 -26.27 7.72
C GLY A 144 -15.77 -25.39 8.95
N SER A 145 -16.01 -25.96 10.13
CA SER A 145 -16.02 -25.22 11.40
C SER A 145 -14.60 -24.86 11.87
N ALA A 146 -13.59 -25.62 11.47
CA ALA A 146 -12.18 -25.28 11.63
C ALA A 146 -11.45 -25.26 10.27
N THR A 147 -10.43 -24.42 10.16
CA THR A 147 -9.53 -24.33 8.99
C THR A 147 -8.16 -24.95 9.28
N TRP A 148 -7.73 -24.89 10.54
CA TRP A 148 -6.43 -25.40 10.99
C TRP A 148 -6.61 -26.55 11.96
N ALA A 149 -5.68 -27.50 11.95
CA ALA A 149 -5.78 -28.71 12.76
C ALA A 149 -4.44 -29.06 13.44
N TRP A 150 -4.46 -29.14 14.77
CA TRP A 150 -3.38 -29.66 15.60
C TRP A 150 -3.85 -30.97 16.24
N GLN A 151 -3.42 -32.10 15.70
CA GLN A 151 -3.94 -33.39 16.14
C GLN A 151 -3.02 -34.03 17.19
N THR A 152 -3.60 -34.58 18.25
CA THR A 152 -2.87 -35.43 19.20
C THR A 152 -2.97 -36.92 18.84
N VAL A 153 -1.94 -37.70 19.16
CA VAL A 153 -2.01 -39.17 19.10
C VAL A 153 -3.06 -39.73 20.06
N ALA A 154 -3.30 -39.03 21.18
CA ALA A 154 -4.35 -39.39 22.13
C ALA A 154 -5.72 -39.35 21.45
N TRP A 155 -6.58 -40.32 21.80
CA TRP A 155 -7.95 -40.43 21.27
C TRP A 155 -8.06 -40.58 19.73
N SER A 156 -6.94 -40.79 19.04
CA SER A 156 -6.91 -40.90 17.58
C SER A 156 -6.94 -42.34 17.07
N GLY A 157 -6.75 -43.34 17.95
CA GLY A 157 -6.81 -44.76 17.58
C GLY A 157 -5.82 -45.15 16.47
N GLY A 158 -4.69 -44.45 16.36
CA GLY A 158 -3.68 -44.63 15.30
C GLY A 158 -3.98 -43.92 13.97
N ASN A 159 -5.09 -43.18 13.87
CA ASN A 159 -5.43 -42.40 12.68
C ASN A 159 -4.73 -41.04 12.68
N VAL A 160 -4.37 -40.55 11.50
CA VAL A 160 -3.80 -39.21 11.29
C VAL A 160 -4.52 -38.58 10.11
N ASP A 161 -5.17 -37.44 10.31
CA ASP A 161 -5.83 -36.72 9.21
C ASP A 161 -4.75 -36.07 8.32
N PRO A 162 -4.78 -36.27 6.98
CA PRO A 162 -3.76 -35.70 6.09
C PRO A 162 -3.77 -34.17 6.03
N ARG A 163 -4.83 -33.52 6.55
CA ARG A 163 -4.99 -32.06 6.54
C ARG A 163 -4.40 -31.37 7.77
N ILE A 164 -3.88 -32.11 8.75
CA ILE A 164 -3.30 -31.51 9.96
C ILE A 164 -2.14 -30.58 9.62
N SER A 165 -2.02 -29.53 10.41
CA SER A 165 -0.90 -28.59 10.37
C SER A 165 0.19 -28.98 11.36
N ILE A 166 -0.18 -29.60 12.49
CA ILE A 166 0.73 -30.02 13.56
C ILE A 166 0.25 -31.36 14.12
N PHE A 167 1.19 -32.25 14.48
CA PHE A 167 0.92 -33.52 15.16
C PHE A 167 1.63 -33.57 16.52
N GLN A 168 0.89 -33.74 17.62
CA GLN A 168 1.45 -34.03 18.94
C GLN A 168 1.69 -35.54 19.06
N THR A 169 2.94 -35.94 19.29
CA THR A 169 3.39 -37.34 19.14
C THR A 169 3.05 -38.22 20.34
N GLY A 170 2.70 -37.61 21.48
CA GLY A 170 2.55 -38.27 22.78
C GLY A 170 3.88 -38.54 23.48
N GLU A 171 5.01 -38.19 22.88
CA GLU A 171 6.31 -38.18 23.54
C GLU A 171 6.42 -36.98 24.48
N GLN A 172 7.00 -37.19 25.66
CA GLN A 172 7.30 -36.17 26.63
C GLN A 172 8.80 -36.08 26.88
N VAL A 173 9.30 -34.86 26.93
CA VAL A 173 10.69 -34.53 27.22
C VAL A 173 10.77 -33.53 28.37
N THR A 174 11.93 -33.44 29.01
CA THR A 174 12.20 -32.41 30.02
C THR A 174 13.27 -31.46 29.49
N VAL A 175 12.90 -30.20 29.25
CA VAL A 175 13.81 -29.14 28.82
C VAL A 175 13.88 -28.11 29.92
N ASP A 176 15.09 -27.78 30.39
CA ASP A 176 15.27 -26.80 31.49
C ASP A 176 14.42 -27.12 32.74
N ASN A 177 14.36 -28.40 33.11
CA ASN A 177 13.53 -28.94 34.20
C ASN A 177 12.01 -28.77 34.02
N VAL A 178 11.55 -28.41 32.82
CA VAL A 178 10.12 -28.28 32.48
C VAL A 178 9.67 -29.47 31.61
N PRO A 179 8.65 -30.23 32.03
CA PRO A 179 8.05 -31.25 31.18
C PRO A 179 7.33 -30.59 29.99
N CYS A 180 7.61 -31.09 28.80
CA CYS A 180 7.09 -30.58 27.53
C CYS A 180 6.58 -31.75 26.68
N ASP A 181 5.46 -31.54 26.00
CA ASP A 181 4.93 -32.47 25.00
C ASP A 181 5.55 -32.17 23.62
N VAL A 182 5.93 -33.22 22.90
CA VAL A 182 6.60 -33.10 21.60
C VAL A 182 5.59 -33.01 20.46
N ASN A 183 5.82 -32.02 19.60
CA ASN A 183 5.03 -31.74 18.41
C ASN A 183 5.90 -31.78 17.16
N GLN A 184 5.32 -32.16 16.02
CA GLN A 184 6.01 -32.21 14.73
C GLN A 184 5.15 -31.70 13.59
N THR A 185 5.81 -31.17 12.55
CA THR A 185 5.17 -30.76 11.29
C THR A 185 6.15 -30.82 10.13
N ASP A 186 5.65 -31.17 8.94
CA ASP A 186 6.36 -31.06 7.68
C ASP A 186 5.96 -29.83 6.85
N ARG A 187 4.95 -29.07 7.32
CA ARG A 187 4.47 -27.88 6.61
C ARG A 187 5.41 -26.69 6.82
N ALA A 188 5.53 -25.88 5.77
CA ALA A 188 6.20 -24.58 5.86
C ALA A 188 5.33 -23.58 6.64
N ASP A 189 4.02 -23.58 6.37
CA ASP A 189 3.01 -22.85 7.14
C ASP A 189 2.15 -23.83 7.94
N PHE A 190 2.24 -23.73 9.26
CA PHE A 190 1.46 -24.51 10.23
C PHE A 190 0.70 -23.60 11.22
N GLY A 191 0.57 -22.31 10.90
CA GLY A 191 -0.12 -21.34 11.74
C GLY A 191 0.80 -20.49 12.62
N GLN A 192 2.12 -20.56 12.43
CA GLN A 192 3.07 -19.78 13.21
C GLN A 192 3.03 -18.27 12.91
N TRP A 193 3.32 -17.43 13.91
CA TRP A 193 3.20 -15.96 13.83
C TRP A 193 4.15 -15.30 12.83
N ASP A 194 5.31 -15.91 12.60
CA ASP A 194 6.38 -15.47 11.72
C ASP A 194 6.28 -16.08 10.31
N ALA A 195 5.18 -16.77 9.99
CA ALA A 195 4.94 -17.20 8.62
C ALA A 195 4.86 -15.96 7.73
N GLY A 196 5.70 -15.92 6.70
CA GLY A 196 5.62 -14.89 5.68
C GLY A 196 4.26 -14.97 5.02
N THR A 197 3.43 -13.96 5.22
CA THR A 197 2.47 -13.59 4.19
C THR A 197 3.31 -13.29 2.95
N GLU A 198 3.05 -13.97 1.83
CA GLU A 198 3.39 -13.40 0.51
C GLU A 198 2.54 -12.14 0.33
N GLU A 199 2.78 -11.11 1.14
CA GLU A 199 2.50 -9.76 0.72
C GLU A 199 3.61 -9.45 -0.27
N PRO A 200 3.28 -9.16 -1.55
CA PRO A 200 4.30 -8.64 -2.43
C PRO A 200 4.89 -7.40 -1.76
N ASP A 201 6.21 -7.40 -1.57
CA ASP A 201 7.00 -6.34 -0.93
C ASP A 201 6.71 -4.94 -1.52
N MET A 202 6.05 -4.91 -2.69
CA MET A 202 5.44 -3.74 -3.29
C MET A 202 4.05 -4.05 -3.85
N THR A 203 3.12 -3.12 -3.68
CA THR A 203 1.93 -3.07 -4.53
C THR A 203 2.33 -2.74 -5.99
N PRO A 204 1.52 -3.08 -7.01
CA PRO A 204 1.78 -2.68 -8.39
C PRO A 204 1.98 -1.17 -8.55
N GLU A 205 1.27 -0.36 -7.74
CA GLU A 205 1.42 1.09 -7.72
C GLU A 205 2.78 1.50 -7.14
N GLN A 206 3.26 0.85 -6.09
CA GLN A 206 4.59 1.09 -5.52
C GLN A 206 5.69 0.69 -6.49
N ASP A 207 5.57 -0.45 -7.18
CA ASP A 207 6.51 -0.86 -8.23
C ASP A 207 6.51 0.14 -9.40
N GLN A 208 5.33 0.64 -9.78
CA GLN A 208 5.21 1.64 -10.83
C GLN A 208 5.88 2.97 -10.43
N ILE A 209 5.68 3.43 -9.18
CA ILE A 209 6.35 4.62 -8.65
C ILE A 209 7.87 4.41 -8.61
N LEU A 210 8.34 3.25 -8.16
CA LEU A 210 9.77 2.93 -8.10
C LEU A 210 10.41 2.87 -9.49
N ARG A 211 9.72 2.30 -10.48
CA ARG A 211 10.17 2.32 -11.89
C ARG A 211 10.20 3.73 -12.47
N ASP A 212 9.21 4.57 -12.15
CA ASP A 212 9.18 5.97 -12.56
C ASP A 212 10.36 6.75 -11.95
N VAL A 213 10.57 6.63 -10.63
CA VAL A 213 11.72 7.24 -9.93
C VAL A 213 13.05 6.76 -10.51
N GLN A 214 13.20 5.45 -10.78
CA GLN A 214 14.40 4.91 -11.40
C GLN A 214 14.64 5.49 -12.81
N THR A 215 13.58 5.62 -13.61
CA THR A 215 13.65 6.21 -14.96
C THR A 215 14.02 7.69 -14.88
N GLN A 216 13.47 8.44 -13.93
CA GLN A 216 13.81 9.85 -13.72
C GLN A 216 15.26 10.04 -13.29
N LEU A 217 15.76 9.20 -12.38
CA LEU A 217 17.13 9.31 -11.86
C LEU A 217 18.17 8.77 -12.83
N ARG A 218 17.84 7.74 -13.63
CA ARG A 218 18.82 6.98 -14.41
C ARG A 218 18.54 6.92 -15.90
N GLY A 219 17.51 7.61 -16.39
CA GLY A 219 17.09 7.59 -17.80
C GLY A 219 16.39 6.29 -18.23
N PRO A 220 15.78 6.29 -19.43
CA PRO A 220 15.16 5.11 -20.01
C PRO A 220 16.13 3.92 -20.06
N GLY A 221 15.68 2.73 -19.70
CA GLY A 221 16.52 1.52 -19.70
C GLY A 221 17.68 1.54 -18.69
N LEU A 222 17.73 2.53 -17.79
CA LEU A 222 18.83 2.76 -16.85
C LEU A 222 20.16 3.15 -17.54
N GLU A 223 20.12 3.58 -18.80
CA GLU A 223 21.29 3.90 -19.64
C GLU A 223 21.77 5.35 -19.51
N GLY A 224 21.13 6.14 -18.65
CA GLY A 224 21.32 7.58 -18.54
C GLY A 224 20.36 8.37 -19.43
N TRP A 225 20.18 9.64 -19.12
CA TRP A 225 19.48 10.56 -20.03
C TRP A 225 20.38 10.92 -21.21
N PRO A 226 19.82 11.18 -22.41
CA PRO A 226 20.59 11.76 -23.52
C PRO A 226 21.34 13.00 -23.06
N GLN A 227 22.63 13.07 -23.39
CA GLN A 227 23.48 14.19 -23.00
C GLN A 227 23.01 15.48 -23.68
N LEU A 228 22.93 16.58 -22.92
CA LEU A 228 22.51 17.91 -23.41
C LEU A 228 23.57 18.62 -24.28
N GLY A 229 24.71 17.96 -24.49
CA GLY A 229 25.86 18.49 -25.21
C GLY A 229 27.02 18.79 -24.26
N THR A 230 28.02 19.52 -24.75
CA THR A 230 29.17 19.94 -23.96
C THR A 230 29.37 21.45 -24.01
N ASN A 231 29.91 22.01 -22.92
CA ASN A 231 30.33 23.41 -22.88
C ASN A 231 31.65 23.61 -23.66
N ALA A 232 32.11 24.86 -23.78
CA ALA A 232 33.35 25.22 -24.48
C ALA A 232 34.61 24.57 -23.88
N ALA A 233 34.55 24.08 -22.64
CA ALA A 233 35.62 23.34 -21.98
C ALA A 233 35.52 21.81 -22.19
N GLY A 234 34.56 21.33 -23.01
CA GLY A 234 34.33 19.92 -23.29
C GLY A 234 33.60 19.16 -22.18
N GLN A 235 33.03 19.85 -21.19
CA GLN A 235 32.32 19.23 -20.07
C GLN A 235 30.84 19.07 -20.41
N ASN A 236 30.23 17.96 -19.98
CA ASN A 236 28.81 17.69 -20.16
C ASN A 236 27.94 18.79 -19.52
N LEU A 237 26.92 19.24 -20.25
CA LEU A 237 25.97 20.23 -19.77
C LEU A 237 25.01 19.61 -18.74
N THR A 238 24.73 20.35 -17.66
CA THR A 238 23.74 19.97 -16.65
C THR A 238 22.34 20.41 -17.05
N VAL A 239 21.31 19.88 -16.38
CA VAL A 239 19.92 20.35 -16.55
C VAL A 239 19.77 21.85 -16.25
N VAL A 240 20.54 22.35 -15.27
CA VAL A 240 20.56 23.78 -14.93
C VAL A 240 21.13 24.60 -16.08
N ASP A 241 22.21 24.12 -16.72
CA ASP A 241 22.79 24.78 -17.89
C ASP A 241 21.81 24.79 -19.07
N GLY A 242 21.11 23.67 -19.31
CA GLY A 242 20.09 23.57 -20.34
C GLY A 242 18.91 24.53 -20.11
N LEU A 243 18.42 24.63 -18.86
CA LEU A 243 17.34 25.55 -18.51
C LEU A 243 17.78 27.02 -18.62
N ALA A 244 19.00 27.35 -18.19
CA ALA A 244 19.56 28.69 -18.31
C ALA A 244 19.71 29.11 -19.79
N ALA A 245 20.19 28.21 -20.65
CA ALA A 245 20.29 28.43 -22.08
C ALA A 245 18.90 28.65 -22.71
N ALA A 246 17.92 27.81 -22.38
CA ALA A 246 16.55 27.97 -22.84
C ALA A 246 15.94 29.32 -22.42
N LEU A 247 16.14 29.73 -21.16
CA LEU A 247 15.68 31.03 -20.68
C LEU A 247 16.35 32.19 -21.43
N THR A 248 17.65 32.06 -21.73
CA THR A 248 18.40 33.07 -22.49
C THR A 248 17.81 33.24 -23.89
N HIS A 249 17.58 32.13 -24.61
CA HIS A 249 16.96 32.17 -25.93
C HIS A 249 15.54 32.75 -25.90
N ILE A 250 14.76 32.48 -24.85
CA ILE A 250 13.44 33.09 -24.68
C ILE A 250 13.54 34.63 -24.54
N TYR A 251 14.54 35.13 -23.80
CA TYR A 251 14.75 36.58 -23.68
C TYR A 251 15.26 37.23 -24.97
N GLU A 252 16.12 36.54 -25.72
CA GLU A 252 16.59 36.99 -27.04
C GLU A 252 15.43 37.11 -28.02
N LEU A 253 14.63 36.05 -28.17
CA LEU A 253 13.44 36.05 -29.03
C LEU A 253 12.47 37.18 -28.68
N ARG A 254 12.29 37.46 -27.38
CA ARG A 254 11.44 38.57 -26.94
C ARG A 254 11.97 39.93 -27.38
N THR A 255 13.29 40.11 -27.35
CA THR A 255 13.94 41.35 -27.80
C THR A 255 13.79 41.51 -29.30
N GLU A 256 14.06 40.46 -30.07
CA GLU A 256 13.90 40.46 -31.53
C GLU A 256 12.47 40.76 -31.96
N ILE A 257 11.46 40.19 -31.27
CA ILE A 257 10.05 40.50 -31.54
C ILE A 257 9.76 41.99 -31.29
N SER A 258 10.29 42.55 -30.20
CA SER A 258 10.07 43.96 -29.85
C SER A 258 10.68 44.90 -30.90
N ASP A 259 11.88 44.59 -31.39
CA ASP A 259 12.54 45.35 -32.46
C ASP A 259 11.78 45.24 -33.80
N LEU A 260 11.24 44.06 -34.10
CA LEU A 260 10.42 43.84 -35.28
C LEU A 260 9.11 44.65 -35.21
N GLU A 261 8.45 44.66 -34.07
CA GLU A 261 7.25 45.46 -33.82
C GLU A 261 7.51 46.97 -33.99
N ALA A 262 8.65 47.46 -33.46
CA ALA A 262 9.06 48.85 -33.64
C ALA A 262 9.29 49.19 -35.13
N THR A 263 9.99 48.31 -35.86
CA THR A 263 10.26 48.47 -37.29
C THR A 263 8.95 48.50 -38.11
N VAL A 264 8.00 47.62 -37.79
CA VAL A 264 6.68 47.58 -38.44
C VAL A 264 5.88 48.86 -38.15
N ALA A 265 5.95 49.39 -36.93
CA ALA A 265 5.29 50.64 -36.58
C ALA A 265 5.86 51.84 -37.35
N GLU A 266 7.18 51.90 -37.52
CA GLU A 266 7.87 52.94 -38.30
C GLU A 266 7.50 52.88 -39.79
N LEU A 267 7.54 51.68 -40.39
CA LEU A 267 7.10 51.46 -41.78
C LEU A 267 5.64 51.85 -42.01
N LYS A 268 4.74 51.54 -41.05
CA LYS A 268 3.34 51.97 -41.11
C LYS A 268 3.20 53.48 -41.06
N ALA A 269 4.00 54.16 -40.23
CA ALA A 269 4.00 55.62 -40.13
C ALA A 269 4.52 56.27 -41.43
N GLU A 270 5.61 55.77 -42.01
CA GLU A 270 6.13 56.25 -43.29
C GLU A 270 5.10 56.09 -44.42
N LEU A 271 4.43 54.94 -44.49
CA LEU A 271 3.39 54.69 -45.49
C LEU A 271 2.18 55.63 -45.33
N ALA A 272 1.82 55.98 -44.10
CA ALA A 272 0.74 56.94 -43.82
C ALA A 272 1.08 58.39 -44.21
N HIS A 273 2.38 58.73 -44.26
CA HIS A 273 2.86 60.05 -44.66
C HIS A 273 3.26 60.12 -46.14
N ALA A 274 3.14 59.01 -46.88
CA ALA A 274 3.40 58.97 -48.31
C ALA A 274 2.32 59.74 -49.09
N PRO A 275 2.68 60.69 -49.98
CA PRO A 275 1.72 61.45 -50.75
C PRO A 275 0.95 60.54 -51.73
N ALA A 276 -0.37 60.74 -51.83
CA ALA A 276 -1.31 59.94 -52.64
C ALA A 276 -1.07 59.97 -54.17
N SER A 277 0.07 60.49 -54.65
CA SER A 277 0.42 60.61 -56.06
C SER A 277 1.74 59.95 -56.45
N GLN A 278 2.34 59.11 -55.60
CA GLN A 278 3.65 58.50 -55.88
C GLN A 278 3.48 57.14 -56.58
N HIS A 279 3.60 57.13 -57.91
CA HIS A 279 3.68 55.90 -58.70
C HIS A 279 5.03 55.20 -58.42
N TRP A 280 4.97 53.98 -57.88
CA TRP A 280 6.16 53.16 -57.61
C TRP A 280 6.68 52.54 -58.91
N PRO A 281 7.99 52.64 -59.22
CA PRO A 281 8.57 52.00 -60.40
C PRO A 281 8.60 50.47 -60.24
N PHE A 282 8.48 49.76 -61.37
CA PHE A 282 8.54 48.31 -61.44
C PHE A 282 9.82 47.76 -60.77
N PRO A 283 9.76 46.64 -60.02
CA PRO A 283 8.60 45.74 -59.83
C PRO A 283 7.75 46.00 -58.57
N PHE A 284 8.00 47.08 -57.82
CA PHE A 284 7.33 47.32 -56.53
C PHE A 284 5.83 47.62 -56.64
N SER A 285 5.32 47.91 -57.84
CA SER A 285 3.90 48.03 -58.13
C SER A 285 3.11 46.70 -58.04
N LEU A 286 3.78 45.55 -57.86
CA LEU A 286 3.13 44.23 -57.76
C LEU A 286 2.72 43.86 -56.32
N VAL A 287 3.14 44.62 -55.31
CA VAL A 287 2.91 44.31 -53.89
C VAL A 287 1.78 45.15 -53.28
N GLU A 288 0.99 45.84 -54.11
CA GLU A 288 -0.07 46.77 -53.68
C GLU A 288 -1.29 46.12 -52.98
N GLY A 289 -1.20 44.84 -52.63
CA GLY A 289 -2.02 44.24 -51.58
C GLY A 289 -1.20 43.17 -50.89
N PRO A 290 -0.65 43.44 -49.69
CA PRO A 290 -1.33 42.96 -48.49
C PRO A 290 -0.90 43.68 -47.19
N ALA A 291 -1.00 45.01 -47.08
CA ALA A 291 -0.79 45.67 -45.77
C ALA A 291 -1.81 45.17 -44.71
N THR A 292 -2.99 44.74 -45.15
CA THR A 292 -4.04 44.12 -44.33
C THR A 292 -3.69 42.69 -43.87
N ALA A 293 -3.00 41.88 -44.68
CA ALA A 293 -2.67 40.50 -44.28
C ALA A 293 -1.61 40.44 -43.17
N VAL A 294 -0.70 41.41 -43.14
CA VAL A 294 0.30 41.54 -42.06
C VAL A 294 -0.38 41.95 -40.75
N ALA A 295 -1.33 42.87 -40.80
CA ALA A 295 -2.12 43.26 -39.63
C ALA A 295 -2.98 42.11 -39.08
N ASP A 296 -3.60 41.32 -39.96
CA ASP A 296 -4.41 40.16 -39.57
C ASP A 296 -3.57 39.03 -38.96
N GLN A 297 -2.32 38.83 -39.42
CA GLN A 297 -1.42 37.84 -38.80
C GLN A 297 -0.91 38.26 -37.41
N LEU A 298 -0.66 39.55 -37.20
CA LEU A 298 -0.28 40.09 -35.89
C LEU A 298 -1.39 39.93 -34.86
N ALA A 299 -2.65 40.24 -35.21
CA ALA A 299 -3.80 40.04 -34.33
C ALA A 299 -4.05 38.55 -34.00
N LYS A 300 -3.71 37.65 -34.93
CA LYS A 300 -3.81 36.20 -34.72
C LYS A 300 -2.76 35.66 -33.76
N LEU A 301 -1.58 36.30 -33.72
CA LEU A 301 -0.50 35.97 -32.78
C LEU A 301 -0.86 36.39 -31.35
N GLU A 302 -1.47 37.57 -31.16
CA GLU A 302 -1.94 38.04 -29.85
C GLU A 302 -3.05 37.14 -29.26
N GLN A 303 -3.96 36.61 -30.10
CA GLN A 303 -5.00 35.69 -29.66
C GLN A 303 -4.49 34.31 -29.25
N LEU A 304 -3.33 33.88 -29.78
CA LEU A 304 -2.73 32.58 -29.46
C LEU A 304 -1.99 32.57 -28.11
N LEU A 305 -1.84 33.72 -27.45
CA LEU A 305 -1.20 33.87 -26.14
C LEU A 305 -2.02 34.73 -25.16
N PRO A 306 -3.22 34.29 -24.71
CA PRO A 306 -3.95 35.01 -23.69
C PRO A 306 -3.27 34.85 -22.33
N GLY A 307 -2.71 35.93 -21.77
CA GLY A 307 -2.30 36.00 -20.36
C GLY A 307 -0.87 36.43 -20.05
N VAL A 308 -0.07 36.87 -21.03
CA VAL A 308 1.29 37.37 -20.77
C VAL A 308 1.31 38.90 -20.88
N PRO A 309 1.51 39.66 -19.78
CA PRO A 309 1.62 41.11 -19.86
C PRO A 309 2.94 41.50 -20.54
N LEU A 310 2.84 42.24 -21.64
CA LEU A 310 3.98 42.95 -22.24
C LEU A 310 4.40 44.11 -21.34
N PRO A 311 5.71 44.38 -21.13
CA PRO A 311 6.16 45.55 -20.38
C PRO A 311 6.07 46.75 -21.33
N GLY A 312 5.08 47.62 -21.14
CA GLY A 312 4.97 48.83 -21.96
C GLY A 312 3.67 49.61 -21.86
N TRP A 313 2.59 49.05 -21.31
CA TRP A 313 1.35 49.79 -21.08
C TRP A 313 0.86 49.55 -19.65
N GLY A 314 1.13 50.51 -18.75
CA GLY A 314 0.51 50.50 -17.43
C GLY A 314 1.35 50.93 -16.23
N THR A 315 2.23 51.93 -16.34
CA THR A 315 2.69 52.69 -15.16
C THR A 315 2.84 54.17 -15.52
N GLY A 316 1.88 54.99 -15.10
CA GLY A 316 2.12 56.42 -14.93
C GLY A 316 3.06 56.68 -13.74
N PRO A 317 3.64 57.88 -13.58
CA PRO A 317 4.84 58.13 -12.77
C PRO A 317 4.74 57.87 -11.24
N ASN A 318 3.60 57.39 -10.72
CA ASN A 318 3.31 57.32 -9.29
C ASN A 318 2.99 55.91 -8.75
N GLY A 319 3.27 54.82 -9.48
CA GLY A 319 3.48 53.48 -8.88
C GLY A 319 2.30 52.78 -8.18
N HIS A 320 1.08 52.79 -8.75
CA HIS A 320 -0.02 51.94 -8.28
C HIS A 320 -0.56 51.02 -9.38
N SER A 321 -0.83 49.75 -9.03
CA SER A 321 -1.34 48.70 -9.91
C SER A 321 -2.86 48.80 -10.13
N VAL A 322 -3.29 48.67 -11.38
CA VAL A 322 -4.71 48.57 -11.75
C VAL A 322 -5.10 47.11 -11.88
N LYS A 323 -6.06 46.65 -11.08
CA LYS A 323 -6.70 45.32 -11.20
C LYS A 323 -7.51 45.22 -12.49
N PRO A 324 -7.67 44.02 -13.09
CA PRO A 324 -8.61 43.83 -14.19
C PRO A 324 -10.04 43.95 -13.64
N ALA A 325 -10.84 44.82 -14.27
CA ALA A 325 -12.28 44.92 -14.00
C ALA A 325 -13.03 43.86 -14.80
N ASP A 326 -13.97 43.21 -14.11
CA ASP A 326 -14.92 42.23 -14.61
C ASP A 326 -15.61 42.65 -15.91
N SER A 327 -15.85 41.64 -16.72
CA SER A 327 -16.73 41.63 -17.87
C SER A 327 -18.10 42.27 -17.60
N GLY A 328 -18.56 43.14 -18.49
CA GLY A 328 -19.98 43.30 -18.78
C GLY A 328 -20.45 44.73 -18.92
N GLN A 329 -20.64 45.19 -20.16
CA GLN A 329 -21.85 45.91 -20.54
C GLN A 329 -22.05 45.88 -22.06
N ALA A 330 -23.18 45.30 -22.46
CA ALA A 330 -23.72 45.36 -23.82
C ALA A 330 -24.04 46.81 -24.24
N PRO A 331 -24.21 47.06 -25.54
CA PRO A 331 -25.39 47.82 -25.92
C PRO A 331 -26.19 47.22 -27.08
N ALA A 332 -27.49 47.53 -27.01
CA ALA A 332 -28.57 47.09 -27.87
C ALA A 332 -28.55 47.70 -29.29
N GLY A 333 -29.27 47.04 -30.21
CA GLY A 333 -29.56 47.61 -31.53
C GLY A 333 -30.43 46.77 -32.47
N THR A 334 -31.74 46.66 -32.17
CA THR A 334 -32.89 46.60 -33.11
C THR A 334 -33.02 45.49 -34.18
N LYS A 335 -34.16 44.78 -34.16
CA LYS A 335 -35.20 44.85 -35.21
C LYS A 335 -36.56 44.36 -34.72
N SER A 336 -37.60 44.98 -35.29
CA SER A 336 -39.00 45.00 -34.89
C SER A 336 -39.84 43.85 -35.45
N ASN A 337 -40.89 43.46 -34.72
CA ASN A 337 -42.30 43.52 -35.13
C ASN A 337 -43.16 42.56 -34.31
N ALA A 338 -44.18 43.11 -33.66
CA ALA A 338 -45.39 42.38 -33.25
C ALA A 338 -46.25 42.08 -34.49
N PRO A 339 -47.31 41.23 -34.41
CA PRO A 339 -48.52 41.67 -33.72
C PRO A 339 -49.32 40.58 -32.96
N SER A 340 -50.00 41.05 -31.91
CA SER A 340 -51.38 40.74 -31.47
C SER A 340 -51.90 39.29 -31.40
N GLY A 341 -52.43 38.95 -30.22
CA GLY A 341 -53.89 38.83 -30.09
C GLY A 341 -54.43 37.56 -29.42
N ASN A 342 -55.11 37.80 -28.30
CA ASN A 342 -56.01 36.95 -27.49
C ASN A 342 -55.38 35.92 -26.54
#